data_AF-A0A0F9WFM4-F1
#
_entry.id   AF-A0A0F9WFM4-F1
#
_cell.length_a   1.000
_cell.length_b   1.000
_cell.length_c   1.000
_cell.angle_alpha   90.00
_cell.angle_beta   90.00
_cell.angle_gamma   90.00
#
_symmetry.space_group_name_H-M   'P 1'
#
loop_
_entity.id
_entity.type
_entity.pdbx_description
1 polymer ?
#
loop_
_entity_poly.entity_id
_entity_poly.type
_entity_poly.pdbx_seq_one_letter_code
_entity_poly.pdbx_strand_id
1 'polypeptide(L)'
;MKLEIGSSDVPSLSFRLSSTPWRRIQWRASMDADFKCSICNKKEELACHEIWEIDCYKHVMTLLGVTAICNMCHAVNHGVILREYYHNSDGFNRSTKELEKHFMAVNNVDEYVLEKEKGKARKAKLGPAES
;
A
#
# COMPACT_ATOMS: atom_id res chain seq x y z
N MET A 1 -12.37 8.58 -11.89
CA MET A 1 -11.62 8.51 -13.16
C MET A 1 -11.58 7.06 -13.58
N LYS A 2 -12.05 6.73 -14.81
CA LYS A 2 -12.01 5.35 -15.35
C LYS A 2 -10.83 5.26 -16.31
N LEU A 3 -9.98 4.26 -16.14
CA LEU A 3 -8.83 4.02 -17.00
C LEU A 3 -8.91 2.61 -17.58
N GLU A 4 -8.74 2.49 -18.89
CA GLU A 4 -8.63 1.21 -19.59
C GLU A 4 -7.25 0.62 -19.32
N ILE A 5 -7.22 -0.66 -18.93
CA ILE A 5 -6.02 -1.38 -18.51
C ILE A 5 -5.29 -1.84 -19.78
N GLY A 6 -4.39 -0.99 -20.26
CA GLY A 6 -3.28 -1.35 -21.14
C GLY A 6 -1.98 -1.08 -20.39
N SER A 7 -1.24 -2.15 -20.07
CA SER A 7 0.04 -2.19 -19.34
C SER A 7 0.04 -1.72 -17.88
N SER A 8 1.00 -2.25 -17.12
CA SER A 8 1.24 -2.10 -15.68
C SER A 8 1.55 -0.68 -15.18
N ASP A 9 1.39 0.34 -16.02
CA ASP A 9 1.92 1.69 -15.80
C ASP A 9 0.79 2.71 -15.77
N VAL A 10 -0.14 2.57 -14.81
CA VAL A 10 -1.06 3.67 -14.48
C VAL A 10 -0.33 4.61 -13.51
N PRO A 11 0.17 5.78 -13.94
CA PRO A 11 0.80 6.70 -13.01
C PRO A 11 -0.19 7.13 -11.93
N SER A 12 0.32 7.17 -10.69
CA SER A 12 -0.42 7.61 -9.51
C SER A 12 -1.09 8.96 -9.75
N LEU A 13 -2.18 9.20 -9.04
CA LEU A 13 -2.85 10.50 -9.06
C LEU A 13 -1.90 11.62 -8.64
N SER A 14 -1.00 11.35 -7.69
CA SER A 14 0.03 12.29 -7.26
C SER A 14 0.97 12.73 -8.39
N PHE A 15 1.28 11.84 -9.34
CA PHE A 15 2.11 12.17 -10.51
C PHE A 15 1.36 13.03 -11.53
N ARG A 16 0.04 12.88 -11.61
CA ARG A 16 -0.83 13.61 -12.56
C ARG A 16 -1.28 14.97 -12.06
N LEU A 17 -1.07 15.26 -10.78
CA LEU A 17 -1.49 16.51 -10.14
C LEU A 17 -0.28 17.36 -9.78
N SER A 18 -0.45 18.68 -9.84
CA SER A 18 0.51 19.58 -9.21
C SER A 18 0.44 19.46 -7.68
N SER A 19 1.49 19.92 -7.00
CA SER A 19 1.66 19.78 -5.55
C SER A 19 0.51 20.37 -4.73
N THR A 20 -0.09 21.47 -5.18
CA THR A 20 -1.17 22.16 -4.45
C THR A 20 -2.48 21.36 -4.43
N PRO A 21 -3.06 20.92 -5.57
CA PRO A 21 -4.19 19.99 -5.58
C PRO A 21 -3.93 18.71 -4.79
N TRP A 22 -2.74 18.12 -4.94
CA TRP A 22 -2.38 16.90 -4.22
C TRP A 22 -2.37 17.11 -2.70
N ARG A 23 -1.81 18.22 -2.22
CA ARG A 23 -1.81 18.56 -0.79
C ARG A 23 -3.22 18.77 -0.23
N ARG A 24 -4.15 19.31 -1.02
CA ARG A 24 -5.56 19.44 -0.61
C ARG A 24 -6.24 18.08 -0.45
N ILE A 25 -5.98 17.15 -1.38
CA ILE A 25 -6.46 15.77 -1.29
C ILE A 25 -5.89 15.10 -0.04
N GLN A 26 -4.59 15.25 0.20
CA GLN A 26 -3.94 14.68 1.38
C GLN A 26 -4.54 15.19 2.70
N TRP A 27 -4.74 16.50 2.78
CA TRP A 27 -5.35 17.13 3.94
C TRP A 27 -6.78 16.62 4.16
N ARG A 28 -7.58 16.54 3.10
CA ARG A 28 -8.95 16.04 3.20
C ARG A 28 -9.00 14.58 3.65
N ALA A 29 -8.17 13.71 3.07
CA ALA A 29 -8.09 12.32 3.48
C ALA A 29 -7.69 12.18 4.95
N SER A 30 -6.76 13.02 5.43
CA SER A 30 -6.35 13.05 6.84
C SER A 30 -7.48 13.51 7.77
N MET A 31 -8.25 14.53 7.37
CA MET A 31 -9.43 14.98 8.10
C MET A 31 -10.52 13.91 8.17
N ASP A 32 -10.83 13.27 7.04
CA ASP A 32 -11.86 12.23 6.97
C ASP A 32 -11.50 11.00 7.82
N ALA A 33 -10.20 10.79 8.08
CA ALA A 33 -9.67 9.73 8.94
C ALA A 33 -9.46 10.16 10.42
N ASP A 34 -9.99 11.32 10.85
CA ASP A 34 -9.77 11.89 12.20
C ASP A 34 -8.28 11.97 12.59
N PHE A 35 -7.42 12.26 11.61
CA PHE A 35 -5.97 12.30 11.75
C PHE A 35 -5.37 11.02 12.37
N LYS A 36 -6.00 9.87 12.11
CA LYS A 36 -5.54 8.54 12.50
C LYS A 36 -5.43 7.64 11.27
N CYS A 37 -4.59 6.63 11.35
CA CYS A 37 -4.52 5.62 10.31
C CYS A 37 -5.86 4.89 10.17
N SER A 38 -6.45 4.87 8.98
CA SER A 38 -7.74 4.21 8.74
C SER A 38 -7.71 2.67 8.91
N ILE A 39 -6.52 2.07 9.03
CA ILE A 39 -6.34 0.62 9.22
C ILE A 39 -6.06 0.30 10.70
N CYS A 40 -5.06 0.94 11.30
CA CYS A 40 -4.59 0.59 12.65
C CYS A 40 -4.95 1.61 13.74
N ASN A 41 -5.67 2.68 13.39
CA ASN A 41 -6.12 3.76 14.29
C ASN A 41 -5.01 4.54 15.03
N LYS A 42 -3.73 4.36 14.69
CA LYS A 42 -2.63 5.12 15.29
C LYS A 42 -2.64 6.58 14.82
N LYS A 43 -2.33 7.48 15.75
CA LYS A 43 -2.12 8.91 15.49
C LYS A 43 -0.64 9.18 15.27
N GLU A 44 -0.21 9.12 14.02
CA GLU A 44 1.17 9.34 13.58
C GLU A 44 1.18 10.04 12.21
N GLU A 45 2.35 10.20 11.59
CA GLU A 45 2.44 10.73 10.24
C GLU A 45 1.69 9.83 9.25
N LEU A 46 0.78 10.42 8.47
CA LEU A 46 -0.08 9.71 7.53
C LEU A 46 0.37 9.95 6.09
N ALA A 47 0.49 8.87 5.35
CA ALA A 47 0.60 8.88 3.91
C ALA A 47 -0.79 8.71 3.27
N CYS A 48 -0.94 9.23 2.06
CA CYS A 48 -2.13 8.99 1.26
C CYS A 48 -2.00 7.73 0.43
N HIS A 49 -3.02 6.89 0.50
CA HIS A 49 -3.11 5.67 -0.28
C HIS A 49 -4.33 5.71 -1.18
N GLU A 50 -4.13 5.42 -2.47
CA GLU A 50 -5.19 5.37 -3.47
C GLU A 50 -5.95 4.05 -3.37
N ILE A 51 -7.27 4.10 -3.40
CA ILE A 51 -8.14 2.92 -3.39
C ILE A 51 -8.68 2.72 -4.80
N TRP A 52 -8.31 1.60 -5.41
CA TRP A 52 -8.67 1.24 -6.77
C TRP A 52 -9.57 0.01 -6.80
N GLU A 53 -10.61 0.06 -7.63
CA GLU A 53 -11.41 -1.09 -8.02
C GLU A 53 -10.97 -1.56 -9.40
N ILE A 54 -10.77 -2.87 -9.57
CA ILE A 54 -10.36 -3.47 -10.84
C ILE A 54 -11.51 -4.37 -11.34
N ASP A 55 -12.09 -4.01 -12.48
CA ASP A 55 -12.96 -4.88 -13.26
C ASP A 55 -12.10 -5.60 -14.30
N CYS A 56 -11.70 -6.83 -13.97
CA CYS A 56 -10.82 -7.63 -14.84
C CYS A 56 -11.50 -8.07 -16.14
N TYR A 57 -12.83 -8.20 -16.17
CA TYR A 57 -13.55 -8.60 -17.39
C TYR A 57 -13.61 -7.45 -18.40
N LYS A 58 -13.74 -6.22 -17.90
CA LYS A 58 -13.76 -5.02 -18.75
C LYS A 58 -12.39 -4.40 -18.95
N HIS A 59 -11.37 -4.93 -18.27
CA HIS A 59 -10.05 -4.32 -18.20
C HIS A 59 -10.16 -2.83 -17.80
N VAL A 60 -10.92 -2.51 -16.75
CA VAL A 60 -11.09 -1.13 -16.27
C VAL A 60 -10.64 -1.03 -14.83
N MET A 61 -9.87 0.02 -14.53
CA MET A 61 -9.54 0.41 -13.17
C MET A 61 -10.24 1.72 -12.80
N THR A 62 -10.93 1.73 -11.67
CA THR A 62 -11.69 2.89 -11.17
C THR A 62 -11.11 3.37 -9.84
N LEU A 63 -10.69 4.63 -9.79
CA LEU A 63 -10.29 5.25 -8.53
C LEU A 63 -11.55 5.48 -7.69
N LEU A 64 -11.68 4.74 -6.59
CA LEU A 64 -12.79 4.89 -5.64
C LEU A 64 -12.55 6.05 -4.68
N GLY A 65 -11.30 6.31 -4.31
CA GLY A 65 -10.96 7.38 -3.40
C GLY A 65 -9.50 7.35 -2.95
N VAL A 66 -9.21 8.19 -1.95
CA VAL A 66 -7.91 8.26 -1.28
C VAL A 66 -8.16 8.18 0.22
N THR A 67 -7.34 7.42 0.93
CA THR A 67 -7.41 7.27 2.38
C THR A 67 -6.10 7.65 3.05
N ALA A 68 -6.14 8.01 4.32
CA ALA A 68 -4.95 8.32 5.10
C ALA A 68 -4.55 7.11 5.96
N ILE A 69 -3.34 6.60 5.75
CA ILE A 69 -2.80 5.46 6.50
C ILE A 69 -1.40 5.79 6.99
N CYS A 70 -0.99 5.21 8.11
CA CYS A 70 0.37 5.41 8.59
C CYS A 70 1.40 4.75 7.67
N ASN A 71 2.64 5.21 7.75
CA ASN A 71 3.73 4.67 6.93
C ASN A 71 3.93 3.15 7.10
N MET A 72 3.64 2.60 8.28
CA MET A 72 3.70 1.15 8.54
C MET A 72 2.58 0.39 7.79
N CYS A 73 1.35 0.88 7.84
CA CYS A 73 0.23 0.31 7.08
C CYS A 73 0.41 0.49 5.57
N HIS A 74 0.95 1.64 5.15
CA HIS A 74 1.29 1.90 3.76
C HIS A 74 2.31 0.87 3.26
N ALA A 75 3.35 0.64 4.04
CA ALA A 75 4.34 -0.40 3.77
C ALA A 75 3.67 -1.79 3.71
N VAL A 76 2.88 -2.18 4.71
CA VAL A 76 2.17 -3.48 4.69
C VAL A 76 1.31 -3.64 3.43
N ASN A 77 0.55 -2.62 3.02
CA ASN A 77 -0.38 -2.70 1.89
C ASN A 77 0.32 -2.75 0.53
N HIS A 78 1.46 -2.07 0.37
CA HIS A 78 2.33 -2.23 -0.81
C HIS A 78 3.07 -3.58 -0.82
N GLY A 79 2.77 -4.48 0.12
CA GLY A 79 3.46 -5.75 0.27
C GLY A 79 4.92 -5.58 0.72
N VAL A 80 5.25 -4.56 1.51
CA VAL A 80 6.64 -4.25 1.91
C VAL A 80 7.27 -5.31 2.80
N ILE A 81 6.48 -6.22 3.39
CA ILE A 81 7.02 -7.44 4.03
C ILE A 81 7.69 -8.35 2.99
N LEU A 82 7.29 -8.23 1.72
CA LEU A 82 7.85 -8.95 0.56
C LEU A 82 8.93 -8.11 -0.16
N ARG A 83 9.10 -6.86 0.27
CA ARG A 83 9.97 -5.83 -0.31
C ARG A 83 11.17 -5.62 0.60
N GLU A 84 11.88 -6.70 0.90
CA GLU A 84 13.28 -6.68 1.33
C GLU A 84 14.22 -6.00 0.30
N TYR A 85 13.69 -5.24 -0.69
CA TYR A 85 14.33 -4.95 -1.98
C TYR A 85 14.03 -3.57 -2.63
N TYR A 86 13.30 -2.64 -2.01
CA TYR A 86 13.17 -1.29 -2.60
C TYR A 86 13.63 -0.20 -1.64
N HIS A 87 14.89 0.15 -1.85
CA HIS A 87 15.47 1.48 -1.85
C HIS A 87 14.51 2.66 -1.63
N ASN A 88 14.76 3.41 -0.56
CA ASN A 88 15.08 4.86 -0.55
C ASN A 88 14.27 5.86 -1.42
N SER A 89 13.11 5.54 -1.97
CA SER A 89 12.26 6.55 -2.61
C SER A 89 11.51 7.43 -1.59
N ASP A 90 11.30 6.93 -0.36
CA ASP A 90 10.36 7.53 0.59
C ASP A 90 11.00 7.93 1.94
N GLY A 91 12.33 7.78 2.10
CA GLY A 91 13.03 8.08 3.37
C GLY A 91 12.61 7.21 4.57
N PHE A 92 11.90 6.10 4.33
CA PHE A 92 11.35 5.23 5.37
C PHE A 92 12.41 4.30 5.98
N ASN A 93 12.94 4.68 7.15
CA ASN A 93 13.96 3.91 7.89
C ASN A 93 13.33 3.21 9.11
N ARG A 94 12.65 2.08 8.91
CA ARG A 94 12.12 1.22 9.98
C ARG A 94 12.67 -0.19 9.85
N SER A 95 12.88 -0.87 10.97
CA SER A 95 13.42 -2.23 10.95
C SER A 95 12.39 -3.23 10.40
N THR A 96 12.84 -4.25 9.68
CA THR A 96 11.99 -5.35 9.18
C THR A 96 11.16 -5.97 10.31
N LYS A 97 11.73 -6.09 11.51
CA LYS A 97 11.04 -6.62 12.70
C LYS A 97 9.87 -5.76 13.16
N GLU A 98 9.97 -4.43 13.10
CA GLU A 98 8.84 -3.55 13.43
C GLU A 98 7.70 -3.72 12.41
N LEU A 99 8.03 -3.91 11.13
CA LEU A 99 7.05 -4.11 10.07
C LEU A 99 6.33 -5.45 10.22
N GLU A 100 7.07 -6.51 10.51
CA GLU A 100 6.53 -7.84 10.81
C GLU A 100 5.58 -7.81 12.01
N LYS A 101 5.99 -7.15 13.11
CA LYS A 101 5.13 -6.95 14.28
C LYS A 101 3.87 -6.17 13.94
N HIS A 102 4.00 -5.13 13.12
CA HIS A 102 2.85 -4.33 12.70
C HIS A 102 1.89 -5.15 11.84
N PHE A 103 2.40 -5.93 10.89
CA PHE A 103 1.59 -6.83 10.08
C PHE A 103 0.78 -7.82 10.92
N MET A 104 1.46 -8.50 11.85
CA MET A 104 0.81 -9.44 12.76
C MET A 104 -0.30 -8.76 13.56
N ALA A 105 -0.03 -7.55 14.08
CA ALA A 105 -1.01 -6.80 14.85
C ALA A 105 -2.23 -6.35 14.01
N VAL A 106 -2.03 -5.79 12.81
CA VAL A 106 -3.14 -5.27 11.99
C VAL A 106 -3.97 -6.36 11.33
N ASN A 107 -3.36 -7.53 11.05
CA ASN A 107 -4.07 -8.68 10.49
C ASN A 107 -4.58 -9.65 11.56
N ASN A 108 -4.23 -9.43 12.83
CA ASN A 108 -4.51 -10.33 13.94
C ASN A 108 -4.04 -11.78 13.67
N VAL A 109 -2.77 -11.91 13.25
CA VAL A 109 -2.14 -13.19 12.91
C VAL A 109 -0.85 -13.39 13.71
N ASP A 110 -0.42 -14.64 13.81
CA ASP A 110 0.82 -15.03 14.48
C ASP A 110 2.02 -15.12 13.52
N GLU A 111 3.17 -15.49 14.08
CA GLU A 111 4.43 -15.66 13.35
C GLU A 111 4.37 -16.78 12.32
N TYR A 112 3.60 -17.85 12.57
CA TYR A 112 3.44 -18.95 11.61
C TYR A 112 2.77 -18.48 10.32
N VAL A 113 1.70 -17.69 10.44
CA VAL A 113 1.03 -17.10 9.27
C VAL A 113 1.94 -16.11 8.55
N LEU A 114 2.66 -15.27 9.28
CA LEU A 114 3.64 -14.34 8.71
C LEU A 114 4.68 -15.07 7.84
N GLU A 115 5.29 -16.15 8.35
CA GLU A 115 6.27 -16.93 7.61
C GLU A 115 5.67 -17.62 6.38
N LYS A 116 4.41 -18.08 6.46
CA LYS A 116 3.69 -18.63 5.32
C LYS A 116 3.47 -17.57 4.23
N GLU A 117 3.08 -16.36 4.58
CA GLU A 117 2.91 -15.26 3.63
C GLU A 117 4.24 -14.84 2.99
N LYS A 118 5.32 -14.76 3.79
CA LYS A 118 6.69 -14.56 3.28
C LYS A 118 7.09 -15.66 2.30
N GLY A 119 6.74 -16.92 2.59
CA GLY A 119 6.98 -18.07 1.72
C GLY A 119 6.24 -17.99 0.38
N LYS A 120 4.95 -17.61 0.38
CA LYS A 120 4.17 -17.41 -0.86
C LYS A 120 4.79 -16.35 -1.75
N ALA A 121 5.20 -15.24 -1.17
CA ALA A 121 5.82 -14.14 -1.90
C ALA A 121 7.17 -14.49 -2.51
N ARG A 122 8.01 -15.25 -1.77
CA ARG A 122 9.27 -15.78 -2.31
C ARG A 122 9.02 -16.66 -3.53
N LYS A 123 7.99 -17.52 -3.49
CA LYS A 123 7.60 -18.36 -4.63
C LYS A 123 7.07 -17.55 -5.80
N ALA A 124 6.26 -16.51 -5.54
CA ALA A 124 5.78 -15.61 -6.59
C ALA A 124 6.92 -14.87 -7.31
N LYS A 125 8.05 -14.59 -6.64
CA LYS A 125 9.26 -14.02 -7.27
C LYS A 125 10.04 -15.00 -8.16
N LEU A 126 9.94 -16.30 -7.89
CA LEU A 126 10.72 -17.33 -8.60
C LEU A 126 10.04 -17.83 -9.87
N GLY A 127 8.82 -17.37 -10.17
CA GLY A 127 8.00 -17.93 -11.25
C GLY A 127 7.58 -19.38 -10.95
N PRO A 128 6.63 -19.95 -11.73
CA PRO A 128 6.41 -21.39 -11.66
C PRO A 128 7.71 -22.11 -12.02
N ALA A 129 8.10 -23.11 -11.22
CA ALA A 129 9.17 -24.02 -11.61
C ALA A 129 8.74 -24.71 -12.91
N GLU A 130 9.49 -24.49 -13.99
CA GLU A 130 9.26 -25.15 -15.27
C GLU A 130 9.24 -26.67 -15.04
N SER A 131 8.10 -27.29 -15.39
CA SER A 131 7.88 -28.75 -15.35
C SER A 131 8.20 -29.39 -16.68
#